data_AF-A0AAD7RBN7-F1
#
_entry.id   AF-A0AAD7RBN7-F1
#
_cell.length_a   1.000
_cell.length_b   1.000
_cell.length_c   1.000
_cell.angle_alpha   90.00
_cell.angle_beta   90.00
_cell.angle_gamma   90.00
#
_symmetry.space_group_name_H-M   'P 1'
#
loop_
_entity.id
_entity.type
_entity.pdbx_description
1 polymer ?
#
loop_
_entity_poly.entity_id
_entity_poly.type
_entity_poly.pdbx_seq_one_letter_code
_entity_poly.pdbx_strand_id
1 'polypeptide(L)'
;MFIQDICSNLHKELVIPRNALEAVLTLNSAKPEEFSQCLMLCVDEMEQSFTAEFHTGGDVRAKLGMLPFKPQKELFNRVFGCGRQCPFCEAPCEAGGKSHTEHFTSIHRPQGIGGMRCFSSSKLVTAVCSSNVASEVAFSNSDTEGKFHPYKDYRSIYPDWLIQPDTSIQASDYWKYVFARFNKKFSKAYEAEPADLPFIWKSITKEQAMESLEESFKMKKQEEE
;
A
#
# COMPACT_ATOMS: atom_id res chain seq x y z
N MET A 1 6.37 -31.12 32.26
CA MET A 1 5.73 -31.24 30.93
C MET A 1 4.67 -30.15 30.75
N PHE A 2 3.62 -30.09 31.58
CA PHE A 2 2.55 -29.08 31.52
C PHE A 2 3.00 -27.61 31.38
N ILE A 3 3.90 -27.14 32.26
CA ILE A 3 4.41 -25.75 32.22
C ILE A 3 5.17 -25.46 30.92
N GLN A 4 5.98 -26.41 30.45
CA GLN A 4 6.72 -26.26 29.20
C GLN A 4 5.79 -26.17 27.99
N ASP A 5 4.71 -26.94 27.98
CA ASP A 5 3.70 -26.90 26.92
C ASP A 5 2.96 -25.57 26.91
N ILE A 6 2.54 -25.06 28.06
CA ILE A 6 1.90 -23.74 28.17
C ILE A 6 2.82 -22.64 27.66
N CYS A 7 4.07 -22.61 28.12
CA CYS A 7 5.01 -21.57 27.69
C CYS A 7 5.34 -21.66 26.21
N SER A 8 5.42 -22.86 25.64
CA SER A 8 5.64 -23.06 24.19
C SER A 8 4.45 -22.57 23.36
N ASN A 9 3.22 -22.73 23.85
CA ASN A 9 2.03 -22.21 23.20
C ASN A 9 1.92 -20.69 23.32
N LEU A 10 2.19 -20.13 24.51
CA LEU A 10 2.12 -18.69 24.77
C LEU A 10 3.24 -17.89 24.13
N HIS A 11 4.40 -18.50 23.83
CA HIS A 11 5.54 -17.80 23.23
C HIS A 11 5.21 -17.10 21.91
N LYS A 12 4.18 -17.55 21.18
CA LYS A 12 3.71 -16.92 19.94
C LYS A 12 3.01 -15.59 20.17
N GLU A 13 2.37 -15.43 21.33
CA GLU A 13 1.54 -14.28 21.68
C GLU A 13 2.22 -13.36 22.72
N LEU A 14 3.08 -13.92 23.58
CA LEU A 14 3.73 -13.23 24.67
C LEU A 14 5.25 -13.47 24.66
N VAL A 15 6.02 -12.40 24.84
CA VAL A 15 7.46 -12.49 25.07
C VAL A 15 7.69 -12.95 26.50
N ILE A 16 7.95 -14.25 26.68
CA ILE A 16 8.30 -14.83 27.98
C ILE A 16 9.84 -14.86 28.10
N PRO A 17 10.46 -14.09 29.01
CA PRO A 17 11.89 -14.12 29.22
C PRO A 17 12.39 -15.49 29.68
N ARG A 18 13.56 -15.94 29.20
CA ARG A 18 14.11 -17.27 29.53
C ARG A 18 14.34 -17.45 31.03
N ASN A 19 14.77 -16.41 31.75
CA ASN A 19 14.93 -16.42 33.20
C ASN A 19 13.59 -16.56 33.95
N ALA A 20 12.50 -16.01 33.42
CA ALA A 20 11.17 -16.22 33.97
C ALA A 20 10.73 -17.68 33.78
N LEU A 21 11.06 -18.28 32.64
CA LEU A 21 10.81 -19.70 32.38
C LEU A 21 11.53 -20.61 33.38
N GLU A 22 12.80 -20.33 33.67
CA GLU A 22 13.61 -21.08 34.65
C GLU A 22 13.03 -20.99 36.06
N ALA A 23 12.56 -19.81 36.48
CA ALA A 23 11.89 -19.63 37.76
C ALA A 23 10.58 -20.44 37.84
N VAL A 24 9.77 -20.43 36.78
CA VAL A 24 8.48 -21.15 36.75
C VAL A 24 8.67 -22.67 36.70
N LEU A 25 9.75 -23.16 36.09
CA LEU A 25 10.09 -24.59 36.10
C LEU A 25 10.39 -25.11 37.52
N THR A 26 10.74 -24.25 38.47
CA THR A 26 10.93 -24.64 39.88
C THR A 26 9.59 -24.88 40.62
N LEU A 27 8.47 -24.41 40.06
CA LEU A 27 7.11 -24.57 40.61
C LEU A 27 6.45 -25.91 40.25
N ASN A 28 7.25 -26.91 39.87
CA ASN A 28 6.79 -28.21 39.33
C ASN A 28 5.98 -29.09 40.33
N SER A 29 5.74 -28.61 41.55
CA SER A 29 4.89 -29.24 42.56
C SER A 29 3.49 -28.59 42.71
N ALA A 30 3.21 -27.51 41.98
CA ALA A 30 1.91 -26.83 42.03
C ALA A 30 0.83 -27.62 41.26
N LYS A 31 -0.42 -27.55 41.71
CA LYS A 31 -1.54 -28.17 40.99
C LYS A 31 -1.84 -27.38 39.71
N PRO A 32 -2.15 -28.04 38.59
CA PRO A 32 -2.47 -27.37 37.33
C PRO A 32 -3.59 -26.33 37.43
N GLU A 33 -4.61 -26.60 38.25
CA GLU A 33 -5.78 -25.71 38.42
C GLU A 33 -5.40 -24.42 39.14
N GLU A 34 -4.58 -24.52 40.19
CA GLU A 34 -4.07 -23.38 40.95
C GLU A 34 -3.15 -22.51 40.06
N PHE A 35 -2.31 -23.15 39.24
CA PHE A 35 -1.47 -22.45 38.27
C PHE A 35 -2.31 -21.71 37.22
N SER A 36 -3.33 -22.35 36.65
CA SER A 36 -4.21 -21.73 35.64
C SER A 36 -4.95 -20.53 36.21
N GLN A 37 -5.44 -20.63 37.45
CA GLN A 37 -6.16 -19.53 38.09
C GLN A 37 -5.24 -18.33 38.37
N CYS A 38 -4.03 -18.59 38.86
CA CYS A 38 -3.02 -17.54 39.03
C CYS A 38 -2.63 -16.89 37.69
N LEU A 39 -2.44 -17.69 36.64
CA LEU A 39 -2.10 -17.15 35.33
C LEU A 39 -3.19 -16.21 34.79
N MET A 40 -4.46 -16.61 34.89
CA MET A 40 -5.58 -15.76 34.47
C MET A 40 -5.63 -14.45 35.25
N LEU A 41 -5.46 -14.50 36.58
CA LEU A 41 -5.42 -13.30 37.42
C LEU A 41 -4.27 -12.36 37.04
N CYS A 42 -3.07 -12.90 36.78
CA CYS A 42 -1.93 -12.09 36.36
C CYS A 42 -2.12 -11.48 34.97
N VAL A 43 -2.79 -12.18 34.05
CA VAL A 43 -3.12 -11.64 32.72
C VAL A 43 -4.15 -10.52 32.83
N ASP A 44 -5.20 -10.70 33.65
CA ASP A 44 -6.22 -9.66 33.89
C ASP A 44 -5.61 -8.42 34.57
N GLU A 45 -4.72 -8.60 35.55
CA GLU A 45 -4.02 -7.51 36.23
C GLU A 45 -3.10 -6.74 35.26
N MET A 46 -2.39 -7.46 34.39
CA MET A 46 -1.56 -6.87 33.34
C MET A 46 -2.41 -6.05 32.36
N GLU A 47 -3.58 -6.53 31.95
CA GLU A 47 -4.50 -5.78 31.08
C GLU A 47 -4.97 -4.49 31.76
N GLN A 48 -5.37 -4.57 33.03
CA GLN A 48 -5.81 -3.41 33.80
C GLN A 48 -4.69 -2.38 33.96
N SER A 49 -3.46 -2.81 34.25
CA SER A 49 -2.31 -1.91 34.39
C SER A 49 -1.98 -1.22 33.07
N PHE A 50 -1.94 -1.95 31.94
CA PHE A 50 -1.71 -1.35 30.64
C PHE A 50 -2.80 -0.36 30.25
N THR A 51 -4.07 -0.69 30.54
CA THR A 51 -5.20 0.20 30.27
C THR A 51 -5.07 1.49 31.08
N ALA A 52 -4.78 1.38 32.38
CA ALA A 52 -4.55 2.54 33.23
C ALA A 52 -3.37 3.40 32.73
N GLU A 53 -2.22 2.81 32.41
CA GLU A 53 -1.06 3.53 31.85
C GLU A 53 -1.40 4.23 30.53
N PHE A 54 -2.14 3.56 29.65
CA PHE A 54 -2.53 4.11 28.37
C PHE A 54 -3.53 5.27 28.51
N HIS A 55 -4.38 5.25 29.53
CA HIS A 55 -5.32 6.33 29.85
C HIS A 55 -4.71 7.45 30.71
N THR A 56 -3.61 7.18 31.40
CA THR A 56 -2.93 8.19 32.22
C THR A 56 -2.42 9.30 31.30
N GLY A 57 -2.86 10.53 31.59
CA GLY A 57 -2.70 11.70 30.73
C GLY A 57 -1.24 11.95 30.35
N GLY A 58 -0.94 11.77 29.06
CA GLY A 58 0.31 12.15 28.42
C GLY A 58 -0.02 12.57 26.98
N ASP A 59 0.70 13.56 26.46
CA ASP A 59 0.57 13.96 25.06
C ASP A 59 0.79 12.74 24.13
N VAL A 60 0.08 12.69 23.01
CA VAL A 60 0.13 11.62 22.00
C VAL A 60 1.58 11.30 21.63
N ARG A 61 2.45 12.31 21.57
CA ARG A 61 3.88 12.14 21.31
C ARG A 61 4.59 11.27 22.36
N ALA A 62 4.29 11.46 23.65
CA ALA A 62 4.89 10.65 24.71
C ALA A 62 4.43 9.19 24.59
N LYS A 63 3.15 8.97 24.34
CA LYS A 63 2.57 7.63 24.12
C LYS A 63 3.21 6.91 22.94
N LEU A 64 3.34 7.59 21.80
CA LEU A 64 4.00 7.03 20.61
C LEU A 64 5.49 6.73 20.84
N GLY A 65 6.14 7.46 21.75
CA GLY A 65 7.54 7.25 22.13
C GLY A 65 7.77 6.05 23.05
N MET A 66 6.74 5.61 23.78
CA MET A 66 6.81 4.43 24.66
C MET A 66 6.61 3.10 23.93
N LEU A 67 6.15 3.13 22.67
CA LEU A 67 5.90 1.92 21.91
C LEU A 67 7.21 1.17 21.61
N PRO A 68 7.24 -0.17 21.68
CA PRO A 68 8.45 -0.97 21.44
C PRO A 68 8.86 -0.99 19.96
N PHE A 69 8.05 -0.39 19.09
CA PHE A 69 8.29 -0.20 17.66
C PHE A 69 8.07 1.26 17.28
N LYS A 70 8.58 1.66 16.11
CA LYS A 70 8.41 3.02 15.58
C LYS A 70 7.08 3.12 14.82
N PRO A 71 6.04 3.77 15.36
CA PRO A 71 4.72 3.77 14.74
C PRO A 71 4.72 4.39 13.34
N GLN A 72 5.55 5.41 13.14
CA GLN A 72 5.76 6.03 11.82
C GLN A 72 6.31 5.05 10.78
N LYS A 73 7.14 4.08 11.19
CA LYS A 73 7.67 3.05 10.30
C LYS A 73 6.60 2.03 9.96
N GLU A 74 5.78 1.64 10.92
CA GLU A 74 4.67 0.72 10.69
C GLU A 74 3.59 1.34 9.81
N LEU A 75 3.22 2.60 10.07
CA LEU A 75 2.32 3.38 9.21
C LEU A 75 2.90 3.51 7.80
N PHE A 76 4.17 3.88 7.68
CA PHE A 76 4.83 3.98 6.37
C PHE A 76 4.80 2.64 5.63
N ASN A 77 5.18 1.53 6.28
CA ASN A 77 5.13 0.21 5.65
C ASN A 77 3.72 -0.18 5.22
N ARG A 78 2.70 0.22 5.99
CA ARG A 78 1.30 -0.07 5.69
C ARG A 78 0.78 0.78 4.52
N VAL A 79 1.18 2.04 4.42
CA VAL A 79 0.77 2.96 3.36
C VAL A 79 1.57 2.74 2.07
N PHE A 80 2.86 2.45 2.20
CA PHE A 80 3.77 2.22 1.06
C PHE A 80 3.55 0.85 0.41
N GLY A 81 2.89 -0.08 1.10
CA GLY A 81 2.57 -1.41 0.58
C GLY A 81 3.82 -2.26 0.34
N CYS A 82 3.81 -3.06 -0.71
CA CYS A 82 4.96 -3.89 -1.10
C CYS A 82 6.04 -3.12 -1.89
N GLY A 83 5.83 -1.84 -2.19
CA GLY A 83 6.75 -1.02 -2.97
C GLY A 83 6.85 -1.33 -4.47
N ARG A 84 6.07 -2.30 -4.99
CA ARG A 84 5.97 -2.58 -6.42
C ARG A 84 5.08 -1.54 -7.11
N GLN A 85 5.37 -1.24 -8.37
CA GLN A 85 4.65 -0.26 -9.19
C GLN A 85 4.22 -0.88 -10.53
N CYS A 86 3.08 -0.45 -11.06
CA CYS A 86 2.55 -0.92 -12.33
C CYS A 86 3.57 -0.65 -13.43
N PRO A 87 3.92 -1.64 -14.28
CA PRO A 87 5.02 -1.53 -15.24
C PRO A 87 4.78 -0.49 -16.35
N PHE A 88 3.56 0.02 -16.49
CA PHE A 88 3.20 0.97 -17.53
C PHE A 88 2.97 2.40 -17.03
N CYS A 89 2.30 2.55 -15.89
CA CYS A 89 1.96 3.87 -15.36
C CYS A 89 2.64 4.21 -14.04
N GLU A 90 3.44 3.29 -13.48
CA GLU A 90 4.17 3.47 -12.23
C GLU A 90 3.26 3.73 -11.01
N ALA A 91 1.96 3.43 -11.12
CA ALA A 91 1.03 3.50 -9.99
C ALA A 91 1.40 2.43 -8.95
N PRO A 92 1.39 2.75 -7.65
CA PRO A 92 1.80 1.82 -6.60
C PRO A 92 0.83 0.64 -6.51
N CYS A 93 1.35 -0.51 -6.11
CA CYS A 93 0.55 -1.69 -5.82
C CYS A 93 -0.37 -1.45 -4.61
N GLU A 94 -1.63 -1.85 -4.77
CA GLU A 94 -2.67 -1.75 -3.73
C GLU A 94 -2.91 -3.09 -3.01
N ALA A 95 -2.23 -4.17 -3.44
CA ALA A 95 -2.34 -5.44 -2.75
C ALA A 95 -1.83 -5.28 -1.31
N GLY A 96 -2.77 -5.40 -0.35
CA GLY A 96 -2.51 -5.17 1.05
C GLY A 96 -1.49 -6.16 1.64
N GLY A 97 -0.77 -5.71 2.67
CA GLY A 97 0.23 -6.53 3.36
C GLY A 97 1.51 -6.77 2.55
N LYS A 98 2.49 -7.43 3.17
CA LYS A 98 3.80 -7.71 2.56
C LYS A 98 3.84 -9.01 1.75
N SER A 99 2.84 -9.88 1.90
CA SER A 99 2.81 -11.21 1.28
C SER A 99 1.64 -11.33 0.32
N HIS A 100 1.90 -11.13 -0.96
CA HIS A 100 0.96 -11.39 -2.05
C HIS A 100 1.75 -11.78 -3.32
N THR A 101 1.15 -12.59 -4.17
CA THR A 101 1.77 -13.11 -5.39
C THR A 101 1.34 -12.35 -6.65
N GLU A 102 0.20 -11.66 -6.60
CA GLU A 102 -0.27 -10.82 -7.69
C GLU A 102 -0.33 -9.35 -7.25
N HIS A 103 0.10 -8.48 -8.15
CA HIS A 103 0.13 -7.04 -8.01
C HIS A 103 -0.99 -6.40 -8.84
N PHE A 104 -1.72 -5.47 -8.25
CA PHE A 104 -2.75 -4.71 -8.95
C PHE A 104 -2.83 -3.29 -8.39
N THR A 105 -3.53 -2.43 -9.12
CA THR A 105 -4.02 -1.12 -8.67
C THR A 105 -5.39 -0.91 -9.27
N SER A 106 -6.30 -0.34 -8.50
CA SER A 106 -7.66 -0.05 -8.95
C SER A 106 -7.72 1.24 -9.77
N ILE A 107 -6.76 2.15 -9.55
CA ILE A 107 -6.73 3.48 -10.18
C ILE A 107 -5.45 3.64 -10.98
N HIS A 108 -5.52 3.30 -12.26
CA HIS A 108 -4.45 3.59 -13.20
C HIS A 108 -4.43 5.08 -13.58
N ARG A 109 -3.21 5.61 -13.78
CA ARG A 109 -2.97 6.96 -14.28
C ARG A 109 -2.48 6.93 -15.74
N PRO A 110 -2.51 8.07 -16.47
CA PRO A 110 -1.91 8.17 -17.80
C PRO A 110 -0.48 7.65 -17.80
N GLN A 111 -0.14 6.76 -18.74
CA GLN A 111 1.15 6.07 -18.74
C GLN A 111 2.34 7.02 -18.95
N GLY A 112 2.12 8.17 -19.58
CA GLY A 112 3.12 9.23 -19.71
C GLY A 112 3.56 9.86 -18.39
N ILE A 113 2.78 9.72 -17.31
CA ILE A 113 3.22 10.06 -15.95
C ILE A 113 4.27 9.06 -15.45
N GLY A 114 4.20 7.80 -15.88
CA GLY A 114 5.21 6.77 -15.65
C GLY A 114 6.36 6.80 -16.66
N GLY A 115 6.39 7.77 -17.58
CA GLY A 115 7.45 7.93 -18.57
C GLY A 115 7.22 7.22 -19.91
N MET A 116 6.10 6.52 -20.10
CA MET A 116 5.78 5.91 -21.39
C MET A 116 5.53 6.98 -22.46
N ARG A 117 6.19 6.83 -23.60
CA ARG A 117 6.08 7.72 -24.76
C ARG A 117 5.81 6.94 -26.04
N CYS A 118 5.14 7.57 -26.97
CA CYS A 118 4.94 7.03 -28.31
C CYS A 118 6.30 6.91 -29.02
N PHE A 119 6.57 5.75 -29.63
CA PHE A 119 7.84 5.50 -30.31
C PHE A 119 8.10 6.45 -31.48
N SER A 120 7.08 6.76 -32.28
CA SER A 120 7.23 7.56 -33.50
C SER A 120 7.32 9.06 -33.24
N SER A 121 6.54 9.57 -32.27
CA SER A 121 6.47 11.01 -31.99
C SER A 121 7.25 11.44 -30.76
N SER A 122 7.77 10.50 -29.97
CA SER A 122 8.37 10.72 -28.66
C SER A 122 7.44 11.40 -27.63
N LYS A 123 6.15 11.60 -27.94
CA LYS A 123 5.20 12.25 -27.05
C LYS A 123 4.75 11.34 -25.92
N LEU A 124 4.62 11.88 -24.71
CA LEU A 124 4.11 11.14 -23.56
C LEU A 124 2.67 10.62 -23.79
N VAL A 125 2.42 9.38 -23.37
CA VAL A 125 1.15 8.67 -23.61
C VAL A 125 0.05 9.13 -22.64
N THR A 126 -1.12 9.46 -23.16
CA THR A 126 -2.28 9.91 -22.36
C THR A 126 -3.21 8.78 -21.91
N ALA A 127 -3.16 7.63 -22.59
CA ALA A 127 -4.00 6.48 -22.28
C ALA A 127 -3.65 5.85 -20.93
N VAL A 128 -4.65 5.24 -20.29
CA VAL A 128 -4.50 4.45 -19.06
C VAL A 128 -4.23 2.98 -19.40
N CYS A 129 -3.82 2.19 -18.41
CA CYS A 129 -3.42 0.80 -18.64
C CYS A 129 -4.60 -0.07 -19.08
N SER A 130 -5.73 0.02 -18.37
CA SER A 130 -6.94 -0.76 -18.65
C SER A 130 -7.45 -0.60 -20.08
N SER A 131 -7.47 0.63 -20.61
CA SER A 131 -7.91 0.89 -21.98
C SER A 131 -6.96 0.31 -23.02
N ASN A 132 -5.65 0.36 -22.76
CA ASN A 132 -4.66 -0.22 -23.68
C ASN A 132 -4.71 -1.75 -23.69
N VAL A 133 -4.81 -2.38 -22.51
CA VAL A 133 -4.95 -3.84 -22.37
C VAL A 133 -6.23 -4.34 -23.04
N ALA A 134 -7.31 -3.53 -23.05
CA ALA A 134 -8.55 -3.83 -23.76
C ALA A 134 -8.51 -3.58 -25.27
N SER A 135 -7.37 -3.18 -25.84
CA SER A 135 -7.25 -2.78 -27.24
C SER A 135 -6.18 -3.59 -27.99
N GLU A 136 -6.07 -3.35 -29.30
CA GLU A 136 -5.06 -3.96 -30.16
C GLU A 136 -3.73 -3.18 -30.19
N VAL A 137 -3.56 -2.19 -29.31
CA VAL A 137 -2.31 -1.42 -29.26
C VAL A 137 -1.18 -2.26 -28.69
N ALA A 138 0.05 -1.93 -29.09
CA ALA A 138 1.27 -2.57 -28.61
C ALA A 138 2.14 -1.59 -27.82
N PHE A 139 2.93 -2.11 -26.88
CA PHE A 139 3.98 -1.37 -26.17
C PHE A 139 5.36 -1.84 -26.59
N SER A 140 6.33 -0.98 -26.35
CA SER A 140 7.75 -1.25 -26.49
C SER A 140 8.48 -0.45 -25.42
N ASN A 141 9.30 -1.12 -24.62
CA ASN A 141 10.08 -0.59 -23.51
C ASN A 141 11.38 -1.40 -23.32
N SER A 142 12.11 -1.12 -22.24
CA SER A 142 13.35 -1.82 -21.89
C SER A 142 13.18 -3.32 -21.75
N ASP A 143 12.07 -3.77 -21.15
CA ASP A 143 11.83 -5.18 -20.83
C ASP A 143 11.49 -5.99 -22.08
N THR A 144 11.00 -5.32 -23.13
CA THR A 144 10.78 -5.89 -24.47
C THR A 144 11.99 -5.76 -25.41
N GLU A 145 13.11 -5.21 -24.94
CA GLU A 145 14.28 -4.87 -25.79
C GLU A 145 13.92 -3.99 -26.99
N GLY A 146 12.90 -3.13 -26.85
CA GLY A 146 12.42 -2.28 -27.93
C GLY A 146 11.49 -2.97 -28.94
N LYS A 147 11.18 -4.27 -28.79
CA LYS A 147 10.22 -4.98 -29.66
C LYS A 147 8.79 -4.60 -29.29
N PHE A 148 7.90 -4.58 -30.28
CA PHE A 148 6.48 -4.30 -30.02
C PHE A 148 5.76 -5.56 -29.53
N HIS A 149 5.12 -5.46 -28.38
CA HIS A 149 4.30 -6.51 -27.77
C HIS A 149 2.87 -6.01 -27.53
N PRO A 150 1.82 -6.78 -27.89
CA PRO A 150 0.45 -6.38 -27.62
C PRO A 150 0.20 -6.14 -26.14
N TYR A 151 -0.49 -5.05 -25.79
CA TYR A 151 -0.85 -4.79 -24.39
C TYR A 151 -1.75 -5.87 -23.81
N LYS A 152 -2.66 -6.46 -24.60
CA LYS A 152 -3.51 -7.57 -24.15
C LYS A 152 -2.72 -8.82 -23.71
N ASP A 153 -1.50 -8.99 -24.21
CA ASP A 153 -0.62 -10.13 -23.93
C ASP A 153 0.52 -9.77 -22.95
N TYR A 154 0.39 -8.64 -22.23
CA TYR A 154 1.44 -8.11 -21.35
C TYR A 154 1.91 -9.11 -20.28
N ARG A 155 1.05 -10.05 -19.86
CA ARG A 155 1.36 -11.07 -18.84
C ARG A 155 2.46 -12.04 -19.26
N SER A 156 2.77 -12.13 -20.55
CA SER A 156 3.95 -12.87 -21.03
C SER A 156 5.27 -12.24 -20.54
N ILE A 157 5.26 -10.96 -20.19
CA ILE A 157 6.41 -10.18 -19.71
C ILE A 157 6.25 -9.85 -18.21
N TYR A 158 5.03 -9.51 -17.79
CA TYR A 158 4.69 -9.15 -16.41
C TYR A 158 3.64 -10.12 -15.83
N PRO A 159 4.00 -11.39 -15.55
CA PRO A 159 3.05 -12.43 -15.17
C PRO A 159 2.41 -12.20 -13.79
N ASP A 160 3.09 -11.44 -12.93
CA ASP A 160 2.68 -11.10 -11.56
C ASP A 160 1.78 -9.85 -11.50
N TRP A 161 1.51 -9.17 -12.62
CA TRP A 161 0.62 -8.01 -12.66
C TRP A 161 -0.77 -8.35 -13.17
N LEU A 162 -1.79 -7.83 -12.48
CA LEU A 162 -3.20 -7.89 -12.88
C LEU A 162 -3.69 -6.48 -13.26
N ILE A 163 -3.93 -6.29 -14.54
CA ILE A 163 -4.49 -5.08 -15.14
C ILE A 163 -5.78 -5.50 -15.83
N GLN A 164 -6.92 -5.07 -15.28
CA GLN A 164 -8.21 -5.43 -15.84
C GLN A 164 -8.45 -4.67 -17.15
N PRO A 165 -8.75 -5.36 -18.27
CA PRO A 165 -9.11 -4.70 -19.52
C PRO A 165 -10.46 -4.03 -19.37
N ASP A 166 -10.51 -2.72 -19.63
CA ASP A 166 -11.76 -1.96 -19.63
C ASP A 166 -11.62 -0.73 -20.53
N THR A 167 -12.45 -0.68 -21.58
CA THR A 167 -12.48 0.45 -22.53
C THR A 167 -13.23 1.66 -22.00
N SER A 168 -14.05 1.49 -20.96
CA SER A 168 -14.82 2.57 -20.32
C SER A 168 -14.00 3.36 -19.30
N ILE A 169 -12.94 2.75 -18.75
CA ILE A 169 -12.06 3.40 -17.78
C ILE A 169 -11.23 4.49 -18.45
N GLN A 170 -11.33 5.69 -17.90
CA GLN A 170 -10.47 6.83 -18.23
C GLN A 170 -9.67 7.25 -17.00
N ALA A 171 -8.65 8.09 -17.22
CA ALA A 171 -7.95 8.74 -16.12
C ALA A 171 -8.94 9.58 -15.27
N SER A 172 -8.81 9.52 -13.96
CA SER A 172 -9.57 10.39 -13.05
C SER A 172 -9.22 11.86 -13.29
N ASP A 173 -10.13 12.76 -12.93
CA ASP A 173 -9.91 14.20 -13.15
C ASP A 173 -8.69 14.72 -12.38
N TYR A 174 -8.36 14.08 -11.25
CA TYR A 174 -7.09 14.29 -10.58
C TYR A 174 -5.88 14.01 -11.47
N TRP A 175 -5.79 12.82 -12.07
CA TRP A 175 -4.64 12.47 -12.89
C TRP A 175 -4.59 13.26 -14.18
N LYS A 176 -5.75 13.60 -14.77
CA LYS A 176 -5.84 14.54 -15.90
C LYS A 176 -5.29 15.91 -15.53
N TYR A 177 -5.68 16.45 -14.38
CA TYR A 177 -5.21 17.73 -13.84
C TYR A 177 -3.70 17.73 -13.59
N VAL A 178 -3.18 16.70 -12.90
CA VAL A 178 -1.75 16.53 -12.64
C VAL A 178 -0.97 16.49 -13.96
N PHE A 179 -1.44 15.69 -14.92
CA PHE A 179 -0.73 15.55 -16.17
C PHE A 179 -0.76 16.84 -17.00
N ALA A 180 -1.89 17.57 -17.01
CA ALA A 180 -2.01 18.86 -17.66
C ALA A 180 -1.10 19.93 -17.05
N ARG A 181 -1.08 20.03 -15.72
CA ARG A 181 -0.29 21.02 -15.01
C ARG A 181 1.22 20.80 -15.12
N PHE A 182 1.65 19.53 -15.14
CA PHE A 182 3.06 19.16 -15.10
C PHE A 182 3.59 18.55 -16.39
N ASN A 183 2.83 18.63 -17.49
CA ASN A 183 3.14 18.00 -18.77
C ASN A 183 4.59 18.25 -19.25
N LYS A 184 5.01 19.52 -19.26
CA LYS A 184 6.38 19.92 -19.65
C LYS A 184 7.46 19.43 -18.67
N LYS A 185 7.12 19.27 -17.38
CA LYS A 185 8.07 18.77 -16.39
C LYS A 185 8.30 17.28 -16.58
N PHE A 186 7.24 16.50 -16.82
CA PHE A 186 7.36 15.09 -17.17
C PHE A 186 8.14 14.92 -18.47
N SER A 187 7.82 15.69 -19.52
CA SER A 187 8.50 15.56 -20.80
C SER A 187 10.01 15.84 -20.67
N LYS A 188 10.39 16.86 -19.90
CA LYS A 188 11.79 17.14 -19.59
C LYS A 188 12.44 16.01 -18.77
N ALA A 189 11.77 15.49 -17.75
CA ALA A 189 12.32 14.46 -16.88
C ALA A 189 12.57 13.14 -17.61
N TYR A 190 11.74 12.83 -18.62
CA TYR A 190 11.81 11.59 -19.39
C TYR A 190 12.45 11.75 -20.77
N GLU A 191 13.08 12.89 -21.06
CA GLU A 191 13.68 13.19 -22.37
C GLU A 191 12.70 12.87 -23.52
N ALA A 192 11.47 13.35 -23.36
CA ALA A 192 10.33 13.08 -24.21
C ALA A 192 9.68 14.39 -24.67
N GLU A 193 8.81 14.29 -25.67
CA GLU A 193 7.98 15.40 -26.11
C GLU A 193 6.73 15.53 -25.21
N PRO A 194 6.22 16.76 -24.99
CA PRO A 194 4.97 17.00 -24.29
C PRO A 194 3.81 16.17 -24.87
N ALA A 195 2.90 15.72 -24.00
CA ALA A 195 1.72 14.99 -24.47
C ALA A 195 0.73 15.92 -25.19
N ASP A 196 0.04 15.41 -26.21
CA ASP A 196 -1.09 16.08 -26.83
C ASP A 196 -2.33 15.92 -25.95
N LEU A 197 -2.49 16.85 -25.00
CA LEU A 197 -3.60 16.81 -24.04
C LEU A 197 -4.86 17.47 -24.61
N PRO A 198 -6.04 16.85 -24.46
CA PRO A 198 -7.32 17.47 -24.77
C PRO A 198 -7.48 18.80 -24.02
N PHE A 199 -8.13 19.78 -24.65
CA PHE A 199 -8.38 21.09 -24.04
C PHE A 199 -9.10 20.96 -22.69
N ILE A 200 -10.07 20.04 -22.60
CA ILE A 200 -10.86 19.78 -21.38
C ILE A 200 -9.95 19.44 -20.18
N TRP A 201 -8.83 18.74 -20.38
CA TRP A 201 -7.93 18.40 -19.28
C TRP A 201 -7.25 19.65 -18.69
N LYS A 202 -7.04 20.67 -19.52
CA LYS A 202 -6.45 21.95 -19.10
C LYS A 202 -7.45 22.85 -18.39
N SER A 203 -8.76 22.60 -18.55
CA SER A 203 -9.82 23.34 -17.87
C SER A 203 -10.27 22.72 -16.54
N ILE A 204 -9.80 21.52 -16.19
CA ILE A 204 -10.09 20.90 -14.88
C ILE A 204 -9.54 21.80 -13.78
N THR A 205 -10.37 22.16 -12.80
CA THR A 205 -9.94 22.99 -11.67
C THR A 205 -9.27 22.14 -10.59
N LYS A 206 -8.57 22.80 -9.65
CA LYS A 206 -7.96 22.11 -8.51
C LYS A 206 -9.05 21.46 -7.64
N GLU A 207 -10.20 22.11 -7.53
CA GLU A 207 -11.35 21.68 -6.73
C GLU A 207 -11.97 20.41 -7.32
N GLN A 208 -12.20 20.36 -8.64
CA GLN A 208 -12.67 19.15 -9.34
C GLN A 208 -11.67 18.00 -9.22
N ALA A 209 -10.38 18.29 -9.34
CA ALA A 209 -9.33 17.30 -9.13
C ALA A 209 -9.33 16.75 -7.70
N MET A 210 -9.62 17.57 -6.69
CA MET A 210 -9.72 17.15 -5.30
C MET A 210 -10.98 16.32 -5.04
N GLU A 211 -12.14 16.77 -5.54
CA GLU A 211 -13.40 16.04 -5.43
C GLU A 211 -13.29 14.63 -6.04
N SER A 212 -12.71 14.52 -7.24
CA SER A 212 -12.46 13.23 -7.87
C SER A 212 -11.54 12.31 -7.06
N LEU A 213 -10.56 12.86 -6.32
CA LEU A 213 -9.75 12.07 -5.38
C LEU A 213 -10.59 11.57 -4.20
N GLU A 214 -11.36 12.45 -3.58
CA GLU A 214 -12.21 12.13 -2.42
C GLU A 214 -13.21 11.01 -2.76
N GLU A 215 -13.84 11.10 -3.93
CA GLU A 215 -14.74 10.08 -4.46
C GLU A 215 -14.04 8.74 -4.68
N SER A 216 -12.86 8.76 -5.31
CA SER A 216 -12.09 7.57 -5.64
C SER A 216 -11.66 6.78 -4.40
N PHE A 217 -11.33 7.48 -3.32
CA PHE A 217 -10.86 6.88 -2.06
C PHE A 217 -11.92 6.82 -0.96
N LYS A 218 -13.17 7.19 -1.26
CA LYS A 218 -14.30 7.23 -0.31
C LYS A 218 -13.94 7.95 1.00
N MET A 219 -13.19 9.05 0.92
CA MET A 219 -12.84 9.84 2.09
C MET A 219 -14.10 10.54 2.60
N LYS A 220 -14.71 10.03 3.68
CA LYS A 220 -15.83 10.73 4.32
C LYS A 220 -15.31 12.05 4.87
N LYS A 221 -15.93 13.17 4.45
CA LYS A 221 -15.74 14.45 5.14
C LYS A 221 -16.29 14.27 6.55
N GLN A 222 -15.43 14.48 7.55
CA GLN A 222 -15.92 14.70 8.90
C GLN A 222 -16.55 16.09 8.87
N GLU A 223 -17.86 16.15 9.04
CA GLU A 223 -18.54 17.40 9.33
C GLU A 223 -18.07 17.83 10.72
N GLU A 224 -17.40 18.98 10.80
CA GLU A 224 -17.06 19.63 12.06
C GLU A 224 -18.36 20.19 12.64
N GLU A 225 -18.88 19.56 13.71
CA GLU A 225 -19.88 20.14 14.62
C GLU A 225 -19.21 20.97 15.72
#